data_AF-A0A1F9SL44-F1
#
_entry.id   AF-A0A1F9SL44-F1
#
_cell.length_a   1.000
_cell.length_b   1.000
_cell.length_c   1.000
_cell.angle_alpha   90.00
_cell.angle_beta   90.00
_cell.angle_gamma   90.00
#
_symmetry.space_group_name_H-M   'P 1'
#
loop_
_entity.id
_entity.type
_entity.pdbx_description
1 polymer ?
#
loop_
_entity_poly.entity_id
_entity_poly.type
_entity_poly.pdbx_seq_one_letter_code
_entity_poly.pdbx_strand_id
1 'polypeptide(L)' 'MSMRFYVVIFDSDGDPRAGVKVTADFGVMNGQASDYSDDNGLATIDTAGDYVTAEIFVDGASEGDYGVSDGETIKINT' A
#
# COMPACT_ATOMS: atom_id res chain seq x y z
N MET A 1 3.40 -7.43 -17.57
CA MET A 1 4.47 -6.86 -16.73
C MET A 1 3.98 -6.96 -15.29
N SER A 2 4.89 -7.13 -14.33
CA SER A 2 4.58 -7.08 -12.91
C SER A 2 5.25 -5.85 -12.33
N MET A 3 4.59 -5.19 -11.39
CA MET A 3 5.10 -4.03 -10.67
C MET A 3 5.11 -4.34 -9.18
N ARG A 4 6.14 -3.87 -8.48
CA ARG A 4 6.24 -3.89 -7.03
C ARG A 4 6.38 -2.48 -6.51
N PHE A 5 5.59 -2.12 -5.50
CA PHE A 5 5.79 -0.89 -4.75
C PHE A 5 5.61 -1.15 -3.26
N TYR A 6 5.93 -0.14 -2.46
CA TYR A 6 6.03 -0.26 -1.01
C TYR A 6 5.14 0.76 -0.33
N VAL A 7 4.56 0.38 0.80
CA VAL A 7 3.80 1.29 1.65
C VAL A 7 4.35 1.20 3.06
N VAL A 8 4.73 2.34 3.65
CA VAL A 8 5.21 2.42 5.03
C VAL A 8 4.16 3.13 5.88
N ILE A 9 3.70 2.45 6.92
CA ILE A 9 2.65 2.92 7.82
C ILE A 9 3.27 3.38 9.14
N PHE A 10 2.95 4.61 9.53
CA PHE A 10 3.26 5.19 10.82
C PHE A 10 1.97 5.50 11.58
N ASP A 11 2.03 5.48 12.91
CA ASP A 11 0.97 6.02 13.75
C ASP A 11 1.06 7.56 13.85
N SER A 12 0.14 8.15 14.62
CA SER A 12 0.09 9.60 14.85
C SER A 12 1.32 10.18 15.55
N ASP A 13 2.08 9.35 16.28
CA ASP A 13 3.29 9.75 16.98
C ASP A 13 4.54 9.62 16.08
N GLY A 14 4.38 9.00 14.91
CA GLY A 14 5.44 8.78 13.92
C GLY A 14 6.17 7.46 14.09
N ASP A 15 5.67 6.57 14.94
CA ASP A 15 6.23 5.23 15.16
C ASP A 15 5.69 4.25 14.10
N PRO A 16 6.50 3.29 13.60
CA PRO A 16 6.05 2.34 12.60
C PRO A 16 4.95 1.40 13.13
N ARG A 17 3.91 1.16 12.33
CA ARG A 17 2.81 0.24 12.67
C ARG A 17 3.00 -1.12 12.02
N ALA A 18 3.36 -2.12 12.82
CA ALA A 18 3.51 -3.51 12.38
C ALA A 18 2.21 -4.30 12.38
N GLY A 19 2.11 -5.31 11.50
CA GLY A 19 1.00 -6.26 11.47
C GLY A 19 -0.34 -5.69 11.00
N VAL A 20 -0.36 -4.50 10.39
CA VAL A 20 -1.57 -3.91 9.81
C VAL A 20 -1.74 -4.35 8.37
N LYS A 21 -2.98 -4.55 7.93
CA LYS A 21 -3.24 -4.96 6.55
C LYS A 21 -3.22 -3.74 5.64
N VAL A 22 -2.38 -3.76 4.62
CA VAL A 22 -2.40 -2.77 3.53
C VAL A 22 -3.03 -3.41 2.30
N THR A 23 -4.02 -2.74 1.72
CA THR A 23 -4.67 -3.16 0.47
C THR A 23 -4.56 -2.05 -0.55
N ALA A 24 -4.08 -2.37 -1.75
CA ALA A 24 -4.12 -1.50 -2.91
C ALA A 24 -5.25 -1.96 -3.83
N ASP A 25 -6.22 -1.08 -4.09
CA ASP A 25 -7.30 -1.29 -5.04
C ASP A 25 -7.00 -0.55 -6.35
N PHE A 26 -7.01 -1.28 -7.46
CA PHE A 26 -6.74 -0.75 -8.80
C PHE A 26 -8.03 -0.53 -9.61
N GLY A 27 -9.18 -0.62 -8.95
CA GLY A 27 -10.51 -0.49 -9.51
C GLY A 27 -11.18 -1.84 -9.84
N VAL A 28 -12.49 -1.80 -10.06
CA VAL A 28 -13.40 -2.96 -10.20
C VAL A 28 -12.92 -4.02 -11.20
N MET A 29 -12.25 -3.61 -12.29
CA MET A 29 -11.77 -4.54 -13.33
C MET A 29 -10.35 -5.05 -13.12
N ASN A 30 -9.57 -4.39 -12.26
CA ASN A 30 -8.14 -4.65 -12.07
C ASN A 30 -7.85 -5.42 -10.77
N GLY A 31 -8.81 -5.45 -9.85
CA GLY A 31 -8.71 -6.20 -8.60
C GLY A 31 -7.87 -5.50 -7.54
N GLN A 32 -7.45 -6.27 -6.55
CA GLN A 32 -6.75 -5.78 -5.37
C GLN A 32 -5.48 -6.60 -5.11
N ALA A 33 -4.48 -5.96 -4.52
CA ALA A 33 -3.31 -6.62 -3.94
C ALA A 33 -3.18 -6.21 -2.47
N SER A 34 -2.74 -7.10 -1.61
CA SER A 34 -2.61 -6.81 -0.18
C SER A 34 -1.46 -7.54 0.47
N ASP A 35 -0.86 -6.92 1.46
CA ASP A 35 0.16 -7.50 2.33
C ASP A 35 0.02 -6.95 3.75
N TYR A 36 0.67 -7.60 4.72
CA TYR A 36 0.76 -7.09 6.09
C TYR A 36 2.09 -6.35 6.29
N SER A 37 2.06 -5.26 7.04
CA SER A 37 3.28 -4.53 7.37
C SER A 37 4.19 -5.33 8.30
N ASP A 38 5.50 -5.22 8.08
CA ASP A 38 6.54 -5.77 8.96
C ASP A 38 6.79 -4.92 10.21
N ASP A 39 7.79 -5.28 11.02
CA ASP A 39 8.17 -4.56 12.25
C ASP A 39 8.62 -3.09 12.01
N ASN A 40 8.92 -2.71 10.76
CA ASN A 40 9.25 -1.35 10.35
C ASN A 40 8.05 -0.64 9.68
N GLY A 41 6.85 -1.20 9.78
CA GLY A 41 5.64 -0.66 9.16
C GLY A 41 5.60 -0.82 7.64
N LEU A 42 6.52 -1.59 7.04
CA LEU A 42 6.63 -1.75 5.60
C LEU A 42 5.77 -2.92 5.09
N ALA A 43 4.85 -2.64 4.18
CA ALA A 43 4.13 -3.63 3.39
C ALA A 43 4.63 -3.64 1.94
N THR A 44 4.77 -4.82 1.33
CA THR A 44 5.21 -4.97 -0.06
C THR A 44 4.04 -5.35 -0.95
N ILE A 45 3.73 -4.52 -1.95
CA ILE A 45 2.61 -4.76 -2.85
C ILE A 45 3.14 -5.24 -4.20
N ASP A 46 2.90 -6.53 -4.48
CA ASP A 46 3.19 -7.17 -5.77
C ASP A 46 1.91 -7.23 -6.62
N THR A 47 1.99 -6.75 -7.86
CA THR A 47 0.84 -6.70 -8.78
C THR A 47 1.14 -7.36 -10.11
N ALA A 48 0.12 -8.00 -10.69
CA ALA A 48 0.17 -8.57 -12.03
C ALA A 48 -0.32 -7.54 -13.07
N GLY A 49 0.32 -6.37 -13.10
CA GLY A 49 -0.03 -5.29 -14.02
C GLY A 49 0.95 -4.13 -13.92
N ASP A 50 0.79 -3.18 -14.83
CA ASP A 50 1.42 -1.87 -14.73
C ASP A 50 0.30 -0.86 -14.53
N TYR A 51 0.20 -0.34 -13.31
CA TYR A 51 -0.85 0.57 -12.89
C TYR A 51 -0.22 1.92 -12.57
N VAL A 52 -0.99 2.99 -12.80
CA VAL A 52 -0.51 4.37 -12.54
C VAL A 52 -1.15 4.94 -11.27
N THR A 53 -2.23 4.33 -10.79
CA THR A 53 -2.97 4.81 -9.61
C THR A 53 -3.52 3.63 -8.82
N ALA A 54 -3.51 3.74 -7.50
CA ALA A 54 -4.14 2.81 -6.57
C ALA A 54 -4.81 3.57 -5.43
N GLU A 55 -6.00 3.14 -5.02
CA GLU A 55 -6.59 3.55 -3.74
C GLU A 55 -5.99 2.67 -2.64
N ILE A 56 -5.39 3.28 -1.64
CA ILE A 56 -4.74 2.56 -0.54
C ILE A 56 -5.66 2.50 0.67
N PHE A 57 -5.81 1.30 1.22
CA PHE A 57 -6.53 1.05 2.46
C PHE A 57 -5.59 0.48 3.53
N VAL A 58 -5.68 1.00 4.75
CA VAL A 58 -4.96 0.50 5.93
C VAL A 58 -5.99 0.03 6.95
N ASP A 59 -5.93 -1.26 7.32
CA ASP A 59 -6.94 -1.93 8.17
C ASP A 59 -8.40 -1.69 7.71
N GLY A 60 -8.58 -1.51 6.41
CA GLY A 60 -9.89 -1.27 5.78
C GLY A 60 -10.36 0.18 5.78
N ALA A 61 -9.61 1.11 6.37
CA ALA A 61 -9.83 2.56 6.21
C ALA A 61 -9.14 3.06 4.94
N SER A 62 -9.84 3.85 4.12
CA SER A 62 -9.25 4.46 2.93
C SER A 62 -8.33 5.60 3.31
N GLU A 63 -7.12 5.58 2.76
CA GLU A 63 -6.10 6.63 2.86
C GLU A 63 -6.01 7.49 1.58
N GLY A 64 -6.80 7.13 0.56
CA GLY A 64 -6.95 7.88 -0.69
C GLY A 64 -6.19 7.30 -1.87
N ASP A 65 -6.23 8.03 -2.98
CA ASP A 65 -5.60 7.65 -4.26
C ASP A 65 -4.15 8.11 -4.33
N TYR A 66 -3.26 7.21 -4.73
CA TYR A 66 -1.85 7.46 -4.92
C TYR A 66 -1.40 7.13 -6.33
N GLY A 67 -0.52 7.96 -6.88
CA GLY A 67 0.30 7.55 -8.02
C GLY A 67 1.19 6.39 -7.61
N VAL A 68 1.31 5.37 -8.45
CA VAL A 68 2.19 4.22 -8.20
C VAL A 68 3.09 3.95 -9.40
N SER A 69 4.30 3.50 -9.10
CA SER A 69 5.31 3.10 -10.07
C SER A 69 6.22 2.02 -9.49
N ASP A 70 6.90 1.26 -10.35
CA ASP A 70 7.78 0.16 -9.93
C ASP A 70 8.94 0.68 -9.06
N GLY A 71 9.07 0.12 -7.85
CA GLY A 71 10.03 0.52 -6.83
C GLY A 71 9.61 1.72 -5.96
N GLU A 72 8.43 2.32 -6.17
CA GLU A 72 7.97 3.47 -5.41
C GLU A 72 7.70 3.14 -3.93
N THR A 73 7.88 4.13 -3.05
CA THR A 73 7.54 4.02 -1.62
C THR A 73 6.57 5.12 -1.22
N ILE A 74 5.37 4.74 -0.80
CA ILE A 74 4.35 5.61 -0.23
C ILE A 74 4.49 5.61 1.30
N LYS A 75 4.33 6.76 1.94
CA LYS A 75 4.32 6.89 3.41
C LYS A 75 2.97 7.39 3.87
N ILE A 76 2.37 6.71 4.84
CA ILE A 76 1.04 7.02 5.37
C ILE A 76 1.14 7.17 6.89
N ASN A 77 0.54 8.23 7.42
CA ASN A 77 0.36 8.44 8.85
C ASN A 77 -1.11 8.25 9.18
N THR A 78 -1.40 7.28 10.04
CA THR A 78 -2.77 6.86 10.41
C THR A 78 -3.06 7.12 11.88
#